data_AF-B7R4I2-F1
#
_entry.id   AF-B7R4I2-F1
#
_cell.length_a   1.000
_cell.length_b   1.000
_cell.length_c   1.000
_cell.angle_alpha   90.00
_cell.angle_beta   90.00
_cell.angle_gamma   90.00
#
_symmetry.space_group_name_H-M   'P 1'
#
loop_
_entity.id
_entity.type
_entity.pdbx_description
1 polymer ?
#
loop_
_entity_poly.entity_id
_entity_poly.type
_entity_poly.pdbx_seq_one_letter_code
_entity_poly.pdbx_strand_id
1 'polypeptide(L)'
;MGFMDSLKSAASSFVKSIRHKTFKIPAEELAEKWERLRPYGVEIEADTKYGGKYNTSAWFVIEDVTVKEVEVGIFRKSRKKKITVKCYREIEPYDEYEEEEEETDWFDFSREEDTIERRELTFWEGDKVKIRMTEADYEKMVEREGNLL
;
A
#
# COMPACT_ATOMS: atom_id res chain seq x y z
N MET A 1 -1.45 -3.28 -39.19
CA MET A 1 -0.96 -2.84 -37.86
C MET A 1 0.55 -2.98 -37.87
N GLY A 2 1.28 -1.87 -37.80
CA GLY A 2 2.74 -1.87 -37.97
C GLY A 2 3.47 -2.19 -36.66
N PHE A 3 4.64 -2.81 -36.75
CA PHE A 3 5.54 -3.11 -35.63
C PHE A 3 5.82 -1.89 -34.73
N MET A 4 5.90 -0.69 -35.31
CA MET A 4 6.06 0.55 -34.56
C MET A 4 4.82 0.94 -33.73
N ASP A 5 3.61 0.61 -34.18
CA ASP A 5 2.38 0.87 -33.43
C ASP A 5 2.29 -0.05 -32.20
N SER A 6 2.73 -1.31 -32.35
CA SER A 6 2.83 -2.27 -31.25
C SER A 6 3.86 -1.85 -30.20
N LEU A 7 5.02 -1.32 -30.62
CA LEU A 7 6.04 -0.80 -29.72
C LEU A 7 5.58 0.45 -28.94
N LYS A 8 4.89 1.39 -29.62
CA LYS A 8 4.32 2.57 -28.94
C LYS A 8 3.23 2.18 -27.94
N SER A 9 2.39 1.22 -28.29
CA SER A 9 1.37 0.67 -27.38
C SER A 9 2.00 0.00 -26.17
N ALA A 10 3.03 -0.84 -26.38
CA ALA A 10 3.76 -1.50 -25.30
C ALA A 10 4.48 -0.50 -24.37
N ALA A 11 5.17 0.49 -24.95
CA ALA A 11 5.84 1.54 -24.17
C ALA A 11 4.84 2.39 -23.37
N SER A 12 3.69 2.73 -23.95
CA SER A 12 2.63 3.46 -23.23
C SER A 12 2.07 2.64 -22.07
N SER A 13 1.84 1.33 -22.26
CA SER A 13 1.40 0.43 -21.18
C SER A 13 2.41 0.36 -20.05
N PHE A 14 3.71 0.31 -20.38
CA PHE A 14 4.79 0.26 -19.39
C PHE A 14 4.91 1.56 -18.58
N VAL A 15 4.71 2.71 -19.21
CA VAL A 15 4.73 3.99 -18.48
C VAL A 15 3.56 4.08 -17.50
N LYS A 16 2.37 3.62 -17.92
CA LYS A 16 1.17 3.61 -17.05
C LYS A 16 1.27 2.65 -15.87
N SER A 17 2.03 1.56 -15.99
CA SER A 17 2.28 0.66 -14.85
C SER A 17 3.26 1.23 -13.82
N ILE A 18 4.08 2.21 -14.19
CA ILE A 18 5.05 2.85 -13.29
C ILE A 18 4.48 4.14 -12.67
N ARG A 19 3.66 4.88 -13.43
CA ARG A 19 3.05 6.11 -12.92
C ARG A 19 1.98 5.80 -11.91
N HIS A 20 2.05 6.49 -10.78
CA HIS A 20 1.07 6.38 -9.72
C HIS A 20 0.17 7.61 -9.69
N LYS A 21 -1.12 7.39 -9.49
CA LYS A 21 -2.10 8.43 -9.23
C LYS A 21 -2.44 8.45 -7.74
N THR A 22 -2.19 9.59 -7.10
CA THR A 22 -2.36 9.77 -5.66
C THR A 22 -3.69 10.44 -5.35
N PHE A 23 -4.37 9.96 -4.31
CA PHE A 23 -5.65 10.46 -3.84
C PHE A 23 -5.61 10.72 -2.33
N LYS A 24 -6.38 11.70 -1.87
CA LYS A 24 -6.66 11.93 -0.45
C LYS A 24 -8.12 11.63 -0.19
N ILE A 25 -8.39 10.60 0.60
CA ILE A 25 -9.75 10.17 0.93
C ILE A 25 -9.92 10.06 2.45
N PRO A 26 -11.14 10.20 2.98
CA PRO A 26 -11.44 9.82 4.35
C PRO A 26 -11.11 8.34 4.58
N ALA A 27 -10.59 8.00 5.76
CA ALA A 27 -10.30 6.62 6.14
C ALA A 27 -11.57 5.74 6.12
N GLU A 28 -12.72 6.33 6.40
CA GLU A 28 -14.02 5.65 6.33
C GLU A 28 -14.36 5.22 4.89
N GLU A 29 -14.16 6.13 3.93
CA GLU A 29 -14.42 5.86 2.52
C GLU A 29 -13.49 4.76 1.99
N LEU A 30 -12.23 4.74 2.46
CA LEU A 30 -11.29 3.65 2.15
C LEU A 30 -11.84 2.31 2.63
N ALA A 31 -12.33 2.25 3.87
CA ALA A 31 -12.86 1.02 4.46
C ALA A 31 -14.14 0.54 3.76
N GLU A 32 -15.05 1.45 3.42
CA GLU A 32 -16.29 1.13 2.70
C GLU A 32 -16.02 0.60 1.29
N LYS A 33 -15.00 1.14 0.61
CA LYS A 33 -14.65 0.77 -0.77
C LYS A 33 -13.56 -0.29 -0.85
N TRP A 34 -13.05 -0.80 0.28
CA TRP A 34 -11.88 -1.67 0.30
C TRP A 34 -12.05 -2.93 -0.54
N GLU A 35 -13.19 -3.62 -0.44
CA GLU A 35 -13.46 -4.83 -1.23
C GLU A 35 -13.38 -4.59 -2.75
N ARG A 36 -13.72 -3.37 -3.20
CA ARG A 36 -13.61 -2.99 -4.62
C ARG A 36 -12.20 -2.59 -5.00
N LEU A 37 -11.46 -1.96 -4.09
CA LEU A 37 -10.12 -1.45 -4.31
C LEU A 37 -9.04 -2.54 -4.20
N ARG A 38 -9.27 -3.57 -3.38
CA ARG A 38 -8.35 -4.66 -3.08
C ARG A 38 -7.70 -5.31 -4.32
N PRO A 39 -8.41 -5.57 -5.43
CA PRO A 39 -7.81 -6.19 -6.62
C PRO A 39 -6.81 -5.30 -7.37
N TYR A 40 -6.76 -4.00 -7.08
CA TYR A 40 -5.99 -3.00 -7.82
C TYR A 40 -4.67 -2.60 -7.14
N GLY A 41 -4.23 -3.35 -6.13
CA GLY A 41 -2.91 -3.14 -5.49
C GLY A 41 -2.75 -1.74 -4.90
N VAL A 42 -3.75 -1.27 -4.14
CA VAL A 42 -3.72 0.08 -3.57
C VAL A 42 -2.68 0.18 -2.46
N GLU A 43 -1.90 1.25 -2.49
CA GLU A 43 -0.87 1.55 -1.51
C GLU A 43 -1.28 2.75 -0.63
N ILE A 44 -0.82 2.78 0.61
CA ILE A 44 -1.06 3.84 1.59
C ILE A 44 0.26 4.50 2.03
N GLU A 45 0.25 5.82 2.16
CA GLU A 45 1.40 6.55 2.72
C GLU A 45 1.44 6.36 4.25
N ALA A 46 2.59 5.95 4.77
CA ALA A 46 2.84 5.88 6.20
C ALA A 46 4.22 6.41 6.56
N ASP A 47 4.32 7.07 7.71
CA ASP A 47 5.57 7.58 8.25
C ASP A 47 6.49 6.42 8.63
N THR A 48 7.62 6.29 7.96
CA THR A 48 8.67 5.33 8.32
C THR A 48 9.36 5.82 9.59
N LYS A 49 9.41 4.97 10.63
CA LYS A 49 10.12 5.30 11.89
C LYS A 49 11.65 5.33 11.73
N TYR A 50 12.17 5.15 10.52
CA TYR A 50 13.60 5.06 10.18
C TYR A 50 14.29 6.42 10.01
N GLY A 51 13.54 7.53 10.02
CA GLY A 51 14.12 8.87 9.91
C GLY A 51 14.40 9.49 11.28
N GLY A 52 15.65 9.89 11.53
CA GLY A 52 16.00 10.72 12.69
C GLY A 52 15.30 12.09 12.67
N LYS A 53 16.03 13.19 12.46
CA LYS A 53 15.47 14.56 12.47
C LYS A 53 14.47 14.87 11.33
N TYR A 54 14.23 13.93 10.42
CA TYR A 54 13.39 14.08 9.24
C TYR A 54 12.34 12.96 9.22
N ASN A 55 11.06 13.35 9.24
CA ASN A 55 9.95 12.41 9.08
C ASN A 55 9.94 11.92 7.62
N THR A 56 10.41 10.69 7.37
CA THR A 56 10.38 10.08 6.05
C THR A 56 9.09 9.27 5.91
N SER A 57 8.27 9.54 4.90
CA SER A 57 7.12 8.70 4.57
C SER A 57 7.47 7.69 3.48
N ALA A 58 6.85 6.52 3.51
CA ALA A 58 6.92 5.52 2.46
C ALA A 58 5.53 5.00 2.12
N TRP A 59 5.45 4.28 1.01
CA TRP A 59 4.23 3.67 0.52
C TRP A 59 4.23 2.19 0.83
N PHE A 60 3.11 1.71 1.35
CA PHE A 60 2.90 0.33 1.75
C PHE A 60 1.67 -0.21 1.03
N VAL A 61 1.77 -1.41 0.46
CA VAL A 61 0.64 -2.13 -0.14
C VAL A 61 -0.34 -2.51 0.97
N ILE A 62 -1.62 -2.21 0.78
CA ILE A 62 -2.65 -2.53 1.77
C ILE A 62 -3.03 -4.02 1.62
N GLU A 63 -2.98 -4.77 2.72
CA GLU A 63 -3.41 -6.18 2.77
C GLU A 63 -4.86 -6.30 3.21
N ASP A 64 -5.22 -5.55 4.25
CA ASP A 64 -6.50 -5.68 4.92
C ASP A 64 -6.91 -4.37 5.59
N VAL A 65 -8.22 -4.10 5.61
CA VAL A 65 -8.81 -2.93 6.25
C VAL A 65 -9.98 -3.40 7.12
N THR A 66 -9.89 -3.14 8.43
CA THR A 66 -10.91 -3.55 9.40
C THR A 66 -11.49 -2.34 10.11
N VAL A 67 -12.80 -2.35 10.35
CA VAL A 67 -13.52 -1.30 11.08
C VAL A 67 -14.04 -1.87 12.39
N LYS A 68 -13.78 -1.19 13.49
CA LYS A 68 -14.29 -1.51 14.82
C LYS A 68 -14.96 -0.28 15.42
N GLU A 69 -16.21 -0.41 15.86
CA GLU A 69 -16.85 0.62 16.67
C GLU A 69 -16.35 0.52 18.11
N VAL A 70 -15.84 1.63 18.65
CA VAL A 70 -15.32 1.71 20.01
C VAL A 70 -16.12 2.76 20.78
N GLU A 71 -16.54 2.43 22.01
CA GLU A 71 -17.12 3.42 22.92
C GLU A 71 -16.01 4.24 23.57
N VAL A 72 -16.03 5.55 23.35
CA VAL A 72 -15.05 6.50 23.88
C VAL A 72 -15.76 7.51 24.78
N GLY A 73 -15.23 7.73 25.99
CA GLY A 73 -15.71 8.72 26.95
C GLY A 73 -16.05 8.13 28.32
N ILE A 74 -15.52 8.75 29.37
CA ILE A 74 -15.71 8.30 30.77
C ILE A 74 -17.10 8.70 31.32
N PHE A 75 -17.59 9.89 30.94
CA PHE A 75 -18.87 10.43 31.46
C PHE A 75 -19.99 10.49 30.41
N ARG A 76 -19.66 10.67 29.13
CA ARG A 76 -20.63 10.65 28.02
C ARG A 76 -20.10 9.70 26.96
N LYS A 77 -20.64 8.48 26.91
CA LYS A 77 -20.25 7.47 25.94
C LYS A 77 -20.59 7.96 24.53
N SER A 78 -19.57 8.12 23.70
CA SER A 78 -19.72 8.37 22.26
C SER A 78 -19.17 7.15 21.52
N ARG A 79 -19.90 6.67 20.51
CA ARG A 79 -19.38 5.62 19.62
C ARG A 79 -18.53 6.31 18.55
N LYS A 80 -17.31 5.82 18.36
CA LYS A 80 -16.43 6.24 17.28
C LYS A 80 -15.97 5.03 16.49
N LYS A 81 -15.88 5.17 15.17
CA LYS A 81 -15.26 4.14 14.34
C LYS A 81 -13.74 4.25 14.43
N LYS A 82 -13.10 3.11 14.67
CA LYS A 82 -11.66 2.88 14.59
C LYS A 82 -11.40 2.04 13.35
N ILE A 83 -10.57 2.54 12.45
CA ILE A 83 -10.20 1.88 11.20
C ILE A 83 -8.75 1.43 11.33
N THR A 84 -8.52 0.13 11.12
CA THR A 84 -7.19 -0.48 11.22
C THR A 84 -6.81 -1.02 9.84
N VAL A 85 -5.69 -0.55 9.33
CA VAL A 85 -5.15 -0.90 8.00
C VAL A 85 -3.88 -1.71 8.22
N LYS A 86 -3.86 -2.96 7.75
CA LYS A 86 -2.65 -3.77 7.66
C LYS A 86 -2.02 -3.56 6.30
N CYS A 87 -0.73 -3.27 6.27
CA CYS A 87 -0.01 -3.00 5.05
C CYS A 87 1.42 -3.56 5.11
N TYR A 88 2.01 -3.81 3.96
CA TYR A 88 3.38 -4.28 3.85
C TYR A 88 4.17 -3.53 2.78
N ARG A 89 5.49 -3.60 2.87
CA ARG A 89 6.40 -3.13 1.84
C ARG A 89 7.49 -4.16 1.66
N GLU A 90 7.74 -4.53 0.41
CA GLU A 90 8.92 -5.31 0.06
C GLU A 90 10.15 -4.40 0.13
N ILE A 91 11.13 -4.83 0.91
CA ILE A 91 12.45 -4.21 1.01
C ILE A 91 13.39 -5.12 0.24
N GLU A 92 14.11 -4.57 -0.73
CA GLU A 92 15.20 -5.31 -1.36
C GLU A 92 16.19 -5.68 -0.25
N PRO A 93 16.54 -6.98 -0.08
CA PRO A 93 17.61 -7.32 0.82
C PRO A 93 18.83 -6.53 0.36
N TYR A 94 19.45 -5.80 1.28
CA TYR A 94 20.74 -5.20 0.98
C TYR A 94 21.66 -6.35 0.56
N ASP A 95 22.13 -6.34 -0.69
CA ASP A 95 23.31 -7.08 -1.07
C ASP A 95 24.46 -6.48 -0.24
N GLU A 96 24.61 -6.95 1.00
CA GLU A 96 25.89 -6.87 1.68
C GLU A 96 26.88 -7.59 0.76
N TYR A 97 27.73 -6.81 0.10
CA TYR A 97 29.02 -7.33 -0.30
C TYR A 97 29.72 -7.75 1.01
N GLU A 98 29.50 -9.00 1.43
CA GLU A 98 30.33 -9.72 2.38
C GLU A 98 31.73 -9.86 1.75
N GLU A 99 32.57 -8.84 1.90
CA GLU A 99 34.00 -9.08 2.09
C GLU A 99 34.18 -9.47 3.56
N GLU A 100 33.99 -10.75 3.88
CA GLU A 100 34.87 -11.53 4.76
C GLU A 100 34.39 -13.00 4.85
N GLU A 101 35.32 -13.91 4.62
CA GLU A 101 35.14 -15.35 4.73
C GLU A 101 34.70 -15.77 6.15
N GLU A 102 33.47 -16.23 6.34
CA GLU A 102 33.15 -17.17 7.44
C GLU A 102 32.19 -18.28 6.97
N GLU A 103 32.44 -19.49 7.50
CA GLU A 103 31.95 -20.78 7.04
C GLU A 103 30.43 -20.86 6.86
N THR A 104 30.02 -21.27 5.66
CA THR A 104 28.61 -21.48 5.30
C THR A 104 28.02 -22.65 6.09
N ASP A 105 27.26 -22.35 7.14
CA ASP A 105 26.35 -23.33 7.75
C ASP A 105 25.11 -23.45 6.85
N TRP A 106 24.92 -24.63 6.28
CA TRP A 106 23.84 -24.93 5.34
C TRP A 106 22.53 -25.04 6.14
N PHE A 107 21.52 -24.25 5.77
CA PHE A 107 20.14 -24.16 6.30
C PHE A 107 19.88 -23.01 7.29
N ASP A 108 19.70 -21.80 6.77
CA ASP A 108 18.90 -20.77 7.45
C ASP A 108 17.61 -20.48 6.65
N PHE A 109 16.54 -21.21 7.00
CA PHE A 109 15.17 -21.03 6.48
C PHE A 109 14.48 -19.76 7.01
N SER A 110 15.24 -18.84 7.62
CA SER A 110 14.78 -17.62 8.30
C SER A 110 14.76 -16.38 7.40
N ARG A 111 15.38 -16.43 6.20
CA ARG A 111 15.53 -15.27 5.29
C ARG A 111 14.24 -14.71 4.67
N GLU A 112 13.12 -15.44 4.67
CA GLU A 112 11.87 -14.96 4.04
C GLU A 112 11.17 -13.85 4.87
N GLU A 113 11.34 -13.81 6.19
CA GLU A 113 10.70 -12.77 7.03
C GLU A 113 11.41 -11.40 6.97
N ASP A 114 12.69 -11.36 6.60
CA ASP A 114 13.50 -10.12 6.61
C ASP A 114 13.27 -9.21 5.40
N THR A 115 12.56 -9.68 4.36
CA THR A 115 12.33 -8.91 3.12
C THR A 115 11.01 -8.13 3.10
N ILE A 116 10.14 -8.33 4.08
CA ILE A 116 8.79 -7.75 4.10
C ILE A 116 8.55 -6.94 5.37
N GLU A 117 8.56 -5.60 5.27
CA GLU A 117 8.17 -4.71 6.37
C GLU A 117 6.64 -4.65 6.47
N ARG A 118 6.06 -5.35 7.45
CA ARG A 118 4.62 -5.25 7.77
C ARG A 118 4.33 -4.17 8.82
N ARG A 119 3.23 -3.44 8.64
CA ARG A 119 2.74 -2.41 9.55
C ARG A 119 1.24 -2.45 9.72
N GLU A 120 0.82 -2.04 10.91
CA GLU A 120 -0.58 -1.79 11.23
C GLU A 120 -0.77 -0.29 11.50
N LEU A 121 -1.58 0.36 10.68
CA LEU A 121 -1.93 1.77 10.80
C LEU A 121 -3.33 1.88 11.41
N THR A 122 -3.51 2.83 12.32
CA THR A 122 -4.79 3.09 12.96
C THR A 122 -5.24 4.51 12.63
N PHE A 123 -6.48 4.61 12.16
CA PHE A 123 -7.16 5.87 11.87
C PHE A 123 -8.50 5.92 12.61
N TRP A 124 -8.94 7.13 12.93
CA TRP A 124 -10.25 7.39 13.50
C TRP A 124 -11.21 7.95 12.45
N GLU A 125 -12.50 7.90 12.77
CA GLU A 125 -13.56 8.62 12.06
C GLU A 125 -13.19 10.10 11.85
N GLY A 126 -13.20 10.52 10.58
CA GLY A 126 -12.79 11.86 10.14
C GLY A 126 -11.34 12.01 9.71
N ASP A 127 -10.46 11.04 10.00
CA ASP A 127 -9.08 11.08 9.53
C ASP A 127 -8.99 10.91 8.01
N LYS A 128 -8.00 11.57 7.40
CA LYS A 128 -7.74 11.47 5.96
C LYS A 128 -6.48 10.66 5.73
N VAL A 129 -6.56 9.76 4.76
CA VAL A 129 -5.45 8.93 4.30
C VAL A 129 -5.06 9.32 2.89
N LYS A 130 -3.78 9.19 2.57
CA LYS A 130 -3.29 9.28 1.20
C LYS A 130 -3.07 7.88 0.67
N ILE A 131 -3.74 7.58 -0.43
CA ILE A 131 -3.56 6.33 -1.15
C ILE A 131 -3.03 6.61 -2.55
N ARG A 132 -2.38 5.63 -3.15
CA ARG A 132 -2.03 5.66 -4.57
C ARG A 132 -2.27 4.30 -5.22
N MET A 133 -2.45 4.33 -6.52
CA MET A 133 -2.53 3.13 -7.38
C MET A 133 -1.87 3.47 -8.71
N THR A 134 -1.46 2.47 -9.47
CA THR A 134 -0.89 2.71 -10.80
C THR A 134 -1.95 3.32 -11.72
N GLU A 135 -1.53 4.13 -12.70
CA GLU A 135 -2.44 4.69 -13.72
C GLU A 135 -3.14 3.56 -14.49
N ALA A 136 -2.42 2.47 -14.76
CA ALA A 136 -2.98 1.28 -15.40
C ALA A 136 -4.12 0.67 -14.59
N ASP A 137 -3.96 0.54 -13.27
CA ASP A 137 -5.00 -0.05 -12.42
C ASP A 137 -6.17 0.90 -12.17
N TYR A 138 -5.90 2.21 -12.12
CA TYR A 138 -6.96 3.22 -12.10
C TYR A 138 -7.83 3.16 -13.37
N GLU A 139 -7.23 3.06 -14.55
CA GLU A 139 -7.97 2.93 -15.81
C GLU A 139 -8.81 1.65 -15.84
N LYS A 140 -8.24 0.50 -15.45
CA LYS A 140 -9.00 -0.77 -15.34
C LYS A 140 -10.19 -0.65 -14.39
N MET A 141 -10.01 0.02 -13.25
CA MET A 141 -11.07 0.24 -12.26
C MET A 141 -12.18 1.11 -12.86
N VAL A 142 -11.82 2.21 -13.53
CA VAL A 142 -12.78 3.12 -14.18
C VAL A 142 -13.54 2.42 -15.31
N GLU A 143 -12.86 1.60 -16.13
CA GLU A 143 -13.50 0.81 -17.18
C GLU A 143 -14.50 -0.23 -16.61
N ARG A 144 -14.15 -0.88 -15.49
CA ARG A 144 -15.04 -1.84 -14.84
C ARG A 144 -16.24 -1.19 -14.16
N GLU A 145 -16.05 -0.10 -13.43
CA GLU A 145 -17.16 0.59 -12.76
C GLU A 145 -18.00 1.41 -13.74
N GLY A 146 -17.42 1.91 -14.84
CA GLY A 146 -18.15 2.60 -15.90
C GLY A 146 -19.09 1.70 -16.70
N ASN A 147 -18.81 0.39 -16.77
CA ASN A 147 -19.69 -0.61 -17.37
C ASN A 147 -20.85 -1.06 -16.46
N LEU A 148 -20.86 -0.64 -15.20
CA LEU A 148 -21.91 -0.94 -14.20
C LEU A 148 -22.94 0.20 -14.06
N LEU A 149 -22.77 1.30 -14.79
CA LEU A 149 -23.71 2.43 -14.91
C LEU A 149 -24.50 2.37 -16.21
#